data_AF-F6HQK4-F1
#
_entry.id   AF-F6HQK4-F1
#
_cell.length_a   1.000
_cell.length_b   1.000
_cell.length_c   1.000
_cell.angle_alpha   90.00
_cell.angle_beta   90.00
_cell.angle_gamma   90.00
#
_symmetry.space_group_name_H-M   'P 1'
#
loop_
_entity.id
_entity.type
_entity.pdbx_description
1 polymer ?
#
loop_
_entity_poly.entity_id
_entity_poly.type
_entity_poly.pdbx_seq_one_letter_code
_entity_poly.pdbx_strand_id
1 'polypeptide(L)'
;MKDFLKSLSKRLKGNIAGYENYHRVYVPERQSPKFDPKEPLRVYVLFQHIQKMLSGEITVIAETGYSWFNCQKLKLPRKCRYEFQMQYGSIGWLVGVTLGYVQATPKKRVMISCIGDGSFYVTLLDISIMILLIRNRQ
;
A
#
# COMPACT_ATOMS: atom_id res chain seq x y z
N MET A 1 15.50 1.58 -20.81
CA MET A 1 14.59 2.69 -20.43
C MET A 1 15.23 3.73 -19.50
N LYS A 2 16.01 3.32 -18.49
CA LYS A 2 16.70 4.25 -17.57
C LYS A 2 17.62 5.26 -18.28
N ASP A 3 18.46 4.78 -19.20
CA ASP A 3 19.41 5.66 -19.93
C ASP A 3 18.72 6.55 -20.95
N PHE A 4 17.61 6.07 -21.52
CA PHE A 4 16.74 6.86 -22.38
C PHE A 4 16.14 8.04 -21.61
N LEU A 5 15.52 7.80 -20.46
CA LEU A 5 14.95 8.88 -19.63
C LEU A 5 16.02 9.87 -19.15
N LYS A 6 17.22 9.39 -18.78
CA LYS A 6 18.36 10.23 -18.39
C LYS A 6 18.90 11.11 -19.53
N SER A 7 18.85 10.60 -20.77
CA SER A 7 19.29 11.35 -21.94
C SER A 7 18.23 12.33 -22.42
N LEU A 8 16.95 11.94 -22.34
CA LEU A 8 15.80 12.77 -22.69
C LEU A 8 15.68 13.97 -21.75
N SER A 9 15.88 13.80 -20.44
CA SER A 9 15.76 14.89 -19.47
C SER A 9 16.73 16.05 -19.73
N LYS A 10 17.89 15.79 -20.35
CA LYS A 10 18.87 16.83 -20.73
C LYS A 10 18.44 17.67 -21.92
N ARG A 11 17.54 17.15 -22.77
CA ARG A 11 17.13 17.77 -24.05
C ARG A 11 15.69 18.26 -24.03
N LEU A 12 14.92 17.92 -22.99
CA LEU A 12 13.51 18.25 -22.88
C LEU A 12 13.33 19.76 -22.61
N LYS A 13 12.52 20.44 -23.42
CA LYS A 13 11.98 21.75 -23.08
C LYS A 13 10.79 21.56 -22.15
N GLY A 14 10.73 22.32 -21.05
CA GLY A 14 9.64 22.23 -20.08
C GLY A 14 8.29 22.57 -20.72
N ASN A 15 7.30 21.68 -20.56
CA ASN A 15 5.90 21.93 -20.91
C ASN A 15 5.05 21.80 -19.66
N ILE A 16 4.52 22.92 -19.18
CA ILE A 16 3.70 23.00 -17.96
C ILE A 16 2.20 22.96 -18.24
N ALA A 17 1.77 22.91 -19.51
CA ALA A 17 0.35 22.97 -19.87
C ALA A 17 -0.48 21.85 -19.19
N GLY A 18 0.08 20.64 -19.08
CA GLY A 18 -0.57 19.53 -18.36
C GLY A 18 -0.72 19.78 -16.86
N TYR A 19 0.28 20.42 -16.24
CA TYR A 19 0.25 20.77 -14.82
C TYR A 19 -0.74 21.91 -14.55
N GLU A 20 -0.75 22.95 -15.39
CA GLU A 20 -1.71 24.05 -15.29
C GLU A 20 -3.15 23.57 -15.48
N ASN A 21 -3.39 22.71 -16.48
CA ASN A 21 -4.72 22.13 -16.70
C ASN A 21 -5.18 21.30 -15.51
N TYR A 22 -4.28 20.49 -14.93
CA TYR A 22 -4.58 19.73 -13.71
C TYR A 22 -5.00 20.65 -12.56
N HIS A 23 -4.23 21.72 -12.29
CA HIS A 23 -4.54 22.68 -11.23
C HIS A 23 -5.85 23.42 -11.44
N ARG A 24 -6.20 23.73 -12.70
CA ARG A 24 -7.47 24.40 -13.04
C ARG A 24 -8.70 23.54 -12.73
N VAL A 25 -8.61 22.22 -12.94
CA VAL A 25 -9.73 21.28 -12.70
C VAL A 25 -9.58 20.50 -11.39
N TYR A 26 -8.59 20.85 -10.57
CA TYR A 26 -8.29 20.10 -9.35
C TYR A 26 -9.46 20.20 -8.37
N VAL A 27 -10.03 19.04 -8.04
CA VAL A 27 -11.04 18.94 -6.99
C VAL A 27 -10.33 18.51 -5.70
N PRO A 28 -10.37 19.33 -4.62
CA PRO A 28 -9.77 18.96 -3.36
C PRO A 28 -10.46 17.72 -2.82
N GLU A 29 -9.66 16.85 -2.20
CA GLU A 29 -10.19 15.64 -1.60
C GLU A 29 -11.17 15.95 -0.48
N ARG A 30 -12.31 15.26 -0.48
CA ARG A 30 -13.25 15.32 0.63
C ARG A 30 -12.61 14.68 1.85
N GLN A 31 -12.49 15.45 2.93
CA GLN A 31 -12.20 14.87 4.23
C GLN A 31 -13.34 13.93 4.60
N SER A 32 -12.94 12.76 5.07
CA SER A 32 -13.88 11.78 5.57
C SER A 32 -14.65 12.33 6.78
N PRO A 33 -15.93 11.93 6.94
CA PRO A 33 -16.74 12.37 8.08
C PRO A 33 -16.07 12.02 9.42
N LYS A 34 -16.31 12.86 10.44
CA LYS A 34 -15.99 12.49 11.82
C LYS A 34 -16.82 11.26 12.19
N PHE A 35 -16.20 10.32 12.88
CA PHE A 35 -16.82 9.08 13.33
C PHE A 35 -16.94 9.08 14.86
N ASP A 36 -17.99 8.44 15.38
CA ASP A 36 -18.19 8.21 16.82
C ASP A 36 -17.56 6.86 17.20
N PRO A 37 -16.71 6.76 18.24
CA PRO A 37 -16.16 5.50 18.71
C PRO A 37 -17.19 4.38 18.98
N LYS A 38 -18.47 4.73 19.22
CA LYS A 38 -19.54 3.77 19.48
C LYS A 38 -20.28 3.31 18.21
N GLU A 39 -20.02 3.89 17.06
CA GLU A 39 -20.69 3.49 15.83
C GLU A 39 -20.09 2.20 15.24
N PRO A 40 -20.86 1.42 14.46
CA PRO A 40 -20.34 0.24 13.78
C PRO A 40 -19.15 0.59 12.88
N LEU A 41 -18.08 -0.21 12.94
CA LEU A 41 -16.88 0.02 12.14
C LEU A 41 -17.22 -0.01 10.64
N ARG A 42 -16.86 1.07 9.94
CA ARG A 42 -16.99 1.18 8.49
C ARG A 42 -15.63 1.19 7.83
N VAL A 43 -15.55 0.70 6.60
CA VAL A 43 -14.29 0.58 5.85
C VAL A 43 -13.56 1.92 5.74
N TYR A 44 -14.28 3.01 5.48
CA TYR A 44 -13.66 4.33 5.37
C TYR A 44 -13.08 4.84 6.71
N VAL A 45 -13.59 4.38 7.86
CA VAL A 45 -13.04 4.69 9.18
C VAL A 45 -11.74 3.91 9.39
N LEU A 46 -11.72 2.62 9.04
CA LEU A 46 -10.52 1.79 9.10
C LEU A 46 -9.36 2.41 8.30
N PHE A 47 -9.62 2.76 7.03
CA PHE A 47 -8.58 3.31 6.16
C PHE A 47 -8.13 4.72 6.57
N GLN A 48 -8.94 5.51 7.28
CA GLN A 48 -8.48 6.75 7.91
C GLN A 48 -7.44 6.49 9.00
N HIS A 49 -7.63 5.45 9.82
CA HIS A 49 -6.65 5.10 10.85
C HIS A 49 -5.36 4.61 10.21
N ILE A 50 -5.46 3.74 9.19
CA ILE A 50 -4.30 3.28 8.42
C ILE A 50 -3.56 4.48 7.83
N GLN A 51 -4.26 5.44 7.21
CA GLN A 51 -3.66 6.66 6.66
C GLN A 51 -2.86 7.46 7.69
N LYS A 52 -3.34 7.55 8.95
CA LYS A 52 -2.64 8.22 10.04
C LYS A 52 -1.42 7.44 10.54
N MET A 53 -1.43 6.12 10.39
CA MET A 53 -0.30 5.25 10.76
C MET A 53 0.83 5.28 9.73
N LEU A 54 0.56 5.66 8.48
CA LEU A 54 1.56 5.61 7.41
C LEU A 54 2.76 6.52 7.68
N SER A 55 3.95 5.97 7.48
CA SER A 55 5.24 6.65 7.59
C SER A 55 6.16 6.20 6.46
N GLY A 56 7.26 6.92 6.22
CA GLY A 56 8.24 6.57 5.18
C GLY A 56 8.96 5.24 5.42
N GLU A 57 8.82 4.68 6.62
CA GLU A 57 9.37 3.38 7.03
C GLU A 57 8.31 2.28 7.01
N ILE A 58 7.13 2.54 6.46
CA ILE A 58 6.10 1.51 6.30
C ILE A 58 6.11 0.96 4.88
N THR A 59 5.79 -0.32 4.76
CA THR A 59 5.43 -0.95 3.49
C THR A 59 3.98 -1.40 3.57
N VAL A 60 3.16 -0.91 2.65
CA VAL A 60 1.77 -1.32 2.52
C VAL A 60 1.69 -2.37 1.43
N ILE A 61 1.07 -3.51 1.72
CA ILE A 61 0.78 -4.54 0.73
C ILE A 61 -0.73 -4.66 0.61
N ALA A 62 -1.24 -4.54 -0.62
CA ALA A 62 -2.67 -4.60 -0.90
C ALA A 62 -3.01 -5.89 -1.68
N GLU A 63 -3.84 -6.74 -1.07
CA GLU A 63 -4.33 -7.96 -1.72
C GLU A 63 -5.37 -7.65 -2.80
N THR A 64 -5.52 -8.59 -3.72
CA THR A 64 -6.58 -8.64 -4.73
C THR A 64 -7.97 -8.52 -4.09
N GLY A 65 -8.73 -7.53 -4.54
CA GLY A 65 -10.11 -7.28 -4.09
C GLY A 65 -10.35 -5.84 -3.67
N TYR A 66 -11.26 -5.63 -2.72
CA TYR A 66 -11.64 -4.29 -2.25
C TYR A 66 -10.46 -3.55 -1.58
N SER A 67 -9.44 -4.29 -1.13
CA SER A 67 -8.18 -3.73 -0.63
C SER A 67 -7.45 -2.87 -1.67
N TRP A 68 -7.45 -3.22 -2.97
CA TRP A 68 -6.83 -2.40 -4.02
C TRP A 68 -7.43 -1.01 -4.08
N PHE A 69 -8.76 -0.92 -4.15
CA PHE A 69 -9.46 0.35 -4.28
C PHE A 69 -9.30 1.25 -3.06
N ASN A 70 -9.28 0.67 -1.86
CA ASN A 70 -9.07 1.46 -0.65
C ASN A 70 -7.62 1.88 -0.48
N CYS A 71 -6.66 0.99 -0.77
CA CYS A 71 -5.25 1.34 -0.64
C CYS A 71 -4.79 2.33 -1.72
N GLN A 72 -5.38 2.31 -2.92
CA GLN A 72 -5.11 3.30 -3.96
C GLN A 72 -5.51 4.73 -3.55
N LYS A 73 -6.47 4.86 -2.62
CA LYS A 73 -6.89 6.16 -2.07
C LYS A 73 -5.95 6.67 -0.97
N LEU A 74 -4.98 5.86 -0.51
CA LEU A 74 -4.05 6.28 0.53
C LEU A 74 -2.99 7.23 -0.03
N LYS A 75 -2.70 8.30 0.72
CA LYS A 75 -1.56 9.18 0.48
C LYS A 75 -0.30 8.56 1.07
N LEU A 76 0.57 8.09 0.18
CA LEU A 76 1.81 7.45 0.58
C LEU A 76 2.88 8.52 0.90
N PRO A 77 3.44 8.53 2.12
CA PRO A 77 4.54 9.42 2.46
C PRO A 77 5.82 9.03 1.70
N ARG A 78 6.74 9.99 1.55
CA ARG A 78 8.01 9.76 0.85
C ARG A 78 8.76 8.58 1.49
N LYS A 79 9.27 7.66 0.66
CA LYS A 79 9.95 6.39 1.03
C LYS A 79 9.04 5.24 1.50
N CYS A 80 7.73 5.48 1.66
CA CYS A 80 6.77 4.40 1.85
C CYS A 80 6.75 3.52 0.61
N ARG A 81 6.78 2.20 0.82
CA ARG A 81 6.65 1.23 -0.27
C ARG A 81 5.19 0.79 -0.38
N TYR A 82 4.76 0.52 -1.60
CA TYR A 82 3.42 0.05 -1.90
C TYR A 82 3.52 -1.09 -2.89
N GLU A 83 3.04 -2.26 -2.50
CA GLU A 83 3.10 -3.50 -3.28
C GLU A 83 1.69 -4.00 -3.55
N PHE A 84 1.41 -4.33 -4.81
CA PHE A 84 0.12 -4.86 -5.24
C PHE A 84 0.30 -5.70 -6.50
N GLN A 85 -0.46 -6.79 -6.62
CA GLN A 85 -0.31 -7.76 -7.70
C GLN A 85 -1.43 -7.63 -8.75
N MET A 86 -1.51 -6.49 -9.45
CA MET A 86 -2.63 -6.25 -10.37
C MET A 86 -2.60 -7.10 -11.65
N GLN A 87 -1.42 -7.51 -12.11
CA GLN A 87 -1.30 -8.25 -13.38
C GLN A 87 -1.76 -9.71 -13.26
N TYR A 88 -1.34 -10.40 -12.20
CA TYR A 88 -1.69 -11.82 -12.00
C TYR A 88 -2.96 -11.98 -11.15
N GLY A 89 -3.21 -11.07 -10.20
CA GLY A 89 -4.46 -11.03 -9.43
C GLY A 89 -4.76 -12.30 -8.63
N SER A 90 -3.74 -12.96 -8.09
CA SER A 90 -3.91 -14.17 -7.29
C SER A 90 -4.29 -13.83 -5.86
N ILE A 91 -5.45 -14.31 -5.44
CA ILE A 91 -5.88 -14.22 -4.05
C ILE A 91 -5.00 -15.08 -3.15
N GLY A 92 -4.55 -14.52 -2.02
CA GLY A 92 -3.70 -15.22 -1.05
C GLY A 92 -2.19 -14.98 -1.25
N TRP A 93 -1.78 -14.41 -2.39
CA TRP A 93 -0.39 -14.05 -2.67
C TRP A 93 0.23 -13.16 -1.58
N LEU A 94 -0.58 -12.31 -0.94
CA LEU A 94 -0.11 -11.32 0.02
C LEU A 94 0.62 -11.95 1.22
N VAL A 95 0.18 -13.11 1.71
CA VAL A 95 0.76 -13.71 2.93
C VAL A 95 2.18 -14.20 2.68
N GLY A 96 2.39 -14.95 1.59
CA GLY A 96 3.72 -15.41 1.18
C GLY A 96 4.68 -14.25 0.88
N VAL A 97 4.19 -13.16 0.28
CA VAL A 97 5.01 -11.97 0.05
C VAL A 97 5.33 -11.23 1.32
N THR A 98 4.39 -11.14 2.25
CA THR A 98 4.66 -10.56 3.57
C THR A 98 5.78 -11.33 4.27
N LEU A 99 5.73 -12.67 4.24
CA LEU A 99 6.79 -13.51 4.79
C LEU A 99 8.14 -13.26 4.12
N GLY A 100 8.19 -13.28 2.78
CA GLY A 100 9.42 -13.03 2.02
C GLY A 100 10.02 -11.65 2.31
N TYR A 101 9.17 -10.63 2.44
CA TYR A 101 9.59 -9.27 2.79
C TYR A 101 10.20 -9.18 4.19
N VAL A 102 9.59 -9.84 5.18
CA VAL A 102 10.12 -9.93 6.56
C VAL A 102 11.48 -10.64 6.56
N GLN A 103 11.64 -11.67 5.73
CA GLN A 103 12.90 -12.39 5.64
C GLN A 103 14.00 -11.55 4.96
N ALA A 104 13.67 -10.87 3.87
CA ALA A 104 14.60 -10.11 3.04
C ALA A 104 14.95 -8.72 3.60
N THR A 105 14.16 -8.17 4.52
CA THR A 105 14.39 -6.82 5.07
C THR A 105 15.06 -6.92 6.46
N PRO A 106 16.37 -6.66 6.60
CA PRO A 106 17.07 -6.74 7.88
C PRO A 106 16.74 -5.57 8.84
N LYS A 107 16.23 -4.45 8.32
CA LYS A 107 15.70 -3.36 9.16
C LYS A 107 14.25 -3.65 9.51
N LYS A 108 13.87 -3.45 10.78
CA LYS A 108 12.50 -3.62 11.34
C LYS A 108 11.49 -2.66 10.71
N ARG A 109 11.23 -2.82 9.42
CA ARG A 109 10.29 -2.03 8.66
C ARG A 109 8.89 -2.54 9.00
N VAL A 110 8.02 -1.66 9.47
CA VAL A 110 6.64 -2.05 9.82
C VAL A 110 5.88 -2.31 8.51
N MET A 111 5.18 -3.43 8.44
CA MET A 111 4.38 -3.82 7.29
C MET A 111 2.90 -3.77 7.63
N ILE A 112 2.11 -3.18 6.74
CA ILE A 112 0.66 -3.16 6.85
C ILE A 112 0.12 -3.97 5.67
N SER A 113 -0.50 -5.10 5.98
CA SER A 113 -1.06 -6.04 5.01
C SER A 113 -2.58 -5.91 4.99
N CYS A 114 -3.14 -5.43 3.88
CA CYS A 114 -4.58 -5.27 3.69
C CYS A 114 -5.14 -6.46 2.91
N ILE A 115 -5.68 -7.45 3.63
CA ILE A 115 -6.21 -8.70 3.08
C ILE A 115 -7.71 -8.84 3.36
N GLY A 116 -8.45 -9.36 2.39
CA GLY A 116 -9.84 -9.77 2.58
C GLY A 116 -9.93 -11.15 3.24
N ASP A 117 -11.04 -11.44 3.91
CA ASP A 117 -11.32 -12.71 4.55
C ASP A 117 -11.23 -13.91 3.58
N GLY A 118 -11.80 -13.79 2.39
CA GLY A 118 -11.74 -14.85 1.36
C GLY A 118 -10.30 -15.21 0.96
N SER A 119 -9.46 -14.20 0.71
CA SER A 119 -8.05 -14.41 0.36
C SER A 119 -7.23 -14.92 1.54
N PHE A 120 -7.60 -14.54 2.75
CA PHE A 120 -6.97 -14.99 3.99
C PHE A 120 -7.16 -16.49 4.20
N TYR A 121 -8.35 -17.03 3.93
CA TYR A 121 -8.60 -18.47 4.07
C TYR A 121 -7.71 -19.33 3.18
N VAL A 122 -7.35 -18.84 1.98
CA VAL A 122 -6.52 -19.59 1.02
C VAL A 122 -5.09 -19.79 1.53
N THR A 123 -4.58 -18.88 2.36
CA THR A 123 -3.16 -18.84 2.80
C THR A 123 -3.00 -18.75 4.31
N LEU A 124 -4.03 -19.17 5.05
CA LEU A 124 -4.07 -19.13 6.51
C LEU A 124 -2.89 -19.89 7.14
N LEU A 125 -2.52 -21.03 6.55
CA LEU A 125 -1.44 -21.89 7.08
C LEU A 125 -0.08 -21.19 7.06
N ASP A 126 0.17 -20.30 6.11
CA ASP A 126 1.45 -19.60 5.96
C ASP A 126 1.73 -18.63 7.11
N ILE A 127 0.70 -18.21 7.84
CA ILE A 127 0.83 -17.35 9.03
C ILE A 127 1.53 -18.11 10.16
N SER A 128 1.27 -19.41 10.31
CA SER A 128 1.97 -20.25 11.29
C SER A 128 3.48 -20.27 11.02
N ILE A 129 3.88 -20.28 9.75
CA ILE A 129 5.28 -20.18 9.34
C ILE A 129 5.85 -18.79 9.66
N MET A 130 5.10 -17.72 9.43
CA MET A 130 5.50 -16.37 9.82
C MET A 130 5.78 -16.27 11.32
N ILE A 131 4.88 -16.79 12.16
CA ILE A 131 5.02 -16.77 13.62
C ILE A 131 6.27 -17.57 14.05
N LEU A 132 6.46 -18.76 13.47
CA LEU A 132 7.61 -19.62 13.76
C LEU A 132 8.94 -18.93 13.41
N LEU A 133 9.02 -18.27 12.26
CA LEU A 133 10.23 -17.58 11.81
C LEU A 133 10.52 -16.31 12.61
N ILE A 134 9.49 -15.60 13.08
CA ILE A 134 9.67 -14.45 13.98
C ILE A 134 10.22 -14.92 15.33
N ARG A 135 9.71 -16.03 15.87
CA ARG A 135 10.18 -16.60 17.15
C ARG A 135 11.65 -17.02 17.10
N ASN A 136 12.09 -17.62 16.01
CA ASN A 136 13.48 -18.08 15.85
C ASN A 136 14.49 -16.95 15.55
N ARG A 137 14.03 -15.70 15.38
CA ARG A 137 14.89 -14.51 15.20
C ARG A 137 15.15 -13.72 16.49
N GLN A 138 14.57 -14.12 17.62
CA GLN A 138 14.95 -13.64 18.95
C GLN A 138 16.09 -14.49 19.51
#